data_AF-A0AAW4XVW3-F1
#
_entry.id   AF-A0AAW4XVW3-F1
#
_cell.length_a   1.000
_cell.length_b   1.000
_cell.length_c   1.000
_cell.angle_alpha   90.00
_cell.angle_beta   90.00
_cell.angle_gamma   90.00
#
_symmetry.space_group_name_H-M   'P 1'
#
loop_
_entity.id
_entity.type
_entity.pdbx_description
1 polymer ?
#
loop_
_entity_poly.entity_id
_entity_poly.type
_entity_poly.pdbx_seq_one_letter_code
_entity_poly.pdbx_strand_id
1 'polypeptide(L)'
;MREIKQIPQEDAVLIGKLLRRQVIYALAREGIHTIEDIKANYPKQLLKVRGFGFLSLRRLELELFKEPDFTPYQPRHIVREEKISPATKNYSKAIE
;
A
#
# COMPACT_ATOMS: atom_id res chain seq x y z
N MET A 1 34.09 4.97 0.55
CA MET A 1 33.40 5.78 1.57
C MET A 1 31.90 5.67 1.31
N ARG A 2 31.06 5.39 2.31
CA ARG A 2 29.60 5.45 2.13
C ARG A 2 29.19 6.90 2.31
N GLU A 3 28.65 7.52 1.26
CA GLU A 3 28.08 8.86 1.38
C GLU A 3 26.95 8.80 2.40
N ILE A 4 27.09 9.56 3.48
CA ILE A 4 26.00 9.78 4.42
C ILE A 4 25.07 10.77 3.72
N LYS A 5 24.13 10.27 2.93
CA LYS A 5 23.04 11.12 2.40
C LYS A 5 22.32 11.71 3.62
N GLN A 6 22.43 13.03 3.80
CA GLN A 6 21.64 13.72 4.81
C GLN A 6 20.17 13.54 4.45
N ILE A 7 19.40 12.96 5.37
CA ILE A 7 17.96 12.82 5.21
C ILE A 7 17.37 14.19 5.54
N PRO A 8 16.61 14.83 4.63
CA PRO A 8 15.87 16.04 4.95
C PRO A 8 14.98 15.78 6.17
N GLN A 9 14.97 16.69 7.14
CA GLN A 9 14.19 16.49 8.37
C GLN A 9 12.69 16.33 8.08
N GLU A 10 12.20 17.01 7.04
CA GLU A 10 10.82 16.93 6.54
C GLU A 10 10.48 15.52 6.05
N ASP A 11 11.36 14.90 5.27
CA ASP A 11 11.22 13.52 4.80
C ASP A 11 11.14 12.54 5.96
N ALA A 12 12.01 12.70 6.96
CA ALA A 12 12.05 11.82 8.13
C ALA A 12 10.75 11.90 8.94
N VAL A 13 10.19 13.11 9.11
CA VAL A 13 8.91 13.32 9.80
C VAL A 13 7.76 12.70 9.01
N LEU A 14 7.71 12.93 7.69
CA LEU A 14 6.63 12.41 6.85
C LEU A 14 6.65 10.88 6.79
N ILE A 15 7.82 10.28 6.53
CA ILE A 15 8.01 8.84 6.51
C ILE A 15 7.64 8.23 7.88
N GLY A 16 8.05 8.88 8.97
CA GLY A 16 7.71 8.49 10.35
C GLY A 16 6.21 8.49 10.65
N LYS A 17 5.45 9.40 10.04
CA LYS A 17 3.99 9.50 10.17
C LYS A 17 3.25 8.44 9.34
N LEU A 18 3.76 8.13 8.15
CA LEU A 18 3.08 7.25 7.19
C LEU A 18 3.35 5.77 7.43
N LEU A 19 4.56 5.43 7.85
CA LEU A 19 5.05 4.06 7.94
C LEU A 19 5.32 3.63 9.38
N ARG A 20 5.11 2.34 9.65
CA ARG A 20 5.48 1.76 10.96
C ARG A 20 7.01 1.73 11.08
N ARG A 21 7.51 1.92 12.30
CA ARG A 21 8.96 1.89 12.61
C ARG A 21 9.70 0.68 12.03
N GLN A 22 9.10 -0.50 12.05
CA GLN A 22 9.69 -1.73 11.47
C GLN A 22 9.90 -1.63 9.95
N VAL A 23 8.95 -1.00 9.25
CA VAL A 23 9.03 -0.77 7.79
C VAL A 23 10.11 0.26 7.47
N ILE A 24 10.22 1.31 8.30
CA ILE A 24 11.28 2.32 8.16
C ILE A 24 12.66 1.67 8.30
N TYR A 25 12.85 0.79 9.29
CA TYR A 25 14.10 0.05 9.41
C TYR A 25 14.35 -0.90 8.22
N ALA A 26 13.32 -1.54 7.70
CA ALA A 26 13.46 -2.40 6.53
C ALA A 26 13.87 -1.59 5.28
N LEU A 27 13.27 -0.42 5.06
CA LEU A 27 13.65 0.51 4.00
C LEU A 27 15.09 1.00 4.14
N ALA A 28 15.49 1.38 5.36
CA ALA A 28 16.86 1.81 5.64
C ALA A 28 17.90 0.71 5.37
N ARG A 29 17.56 -0.58 5.56
CA ARG A 29 18.44 -1.70 5.22
C ARG A 29 18.63 -1.87 3.72
N GLU A 30 17.64 -1.47 2.93
CA GLU A 30 17.71 -1.43 1.46
C GLU A 30 18.31 -0.12 0.94
N GLY A 31 18.77 0.78 1.83
CA GLY A 31 19.37 2.07 1.46
C GLY A 31 18.36 3.14 1.04
N ILE A 32 17.07 2.95 1.35
CA ILE A 32 16.00 3.90 1.03
C ILE A 32 15.81 4.81 2.24
N HIS A 33 16.18 6.08 2.08
CA HIS A 33 16.23 7.03 3.19
C HIS A 33 15.41 8.31 2.98
N THR A 34 15.17 8.70 1.73
CA THR A 34 14.44 9.93 1.37
C THR A 34 13.13 9.64 0.63
N ILE A 35 12.28 10.66 0.50
CA ILE A 35 11.07 10.58 -0.33
C ILE A 35 11.45 10.33 -1.79
N GLU A 36 12.54 10.91 -2.26
CA GLU A 36 13.05 10.70 -3.62
C GLU A 36 13.49 9.26 -3.85
N ASP A 37 14.18 8.65 -2.88
CA ASP A 37 14.54 7.24 -2.95
C ASP A 37 13.27 6.36 -2.99
N ILE A 38 12.23 6.70 -2.22
CA ILE A 38 10.93 6.01 -2.26
C ILE A 38 10.31 6.12 -3.65
N LYS A 39 10.26 7.32 -4.24
CA LYS A 39 9.73 7.55 -5.59
C LYS A 39 10.53 6.79 -6.65
N ALA A 40 11.85 6.75 -6.53
CA ALA A 40 12.72 6.02 -7.46
C ALA A 40 12.54 4.49 -7.39
N ASN A 41 12.18 3.96 -6.22
CA ASN A 41 11.99 2.52 -5.98
C ASN A 41 10.53 2.05 -6.13
N TYR A 42 9.61 2.98 -6.33
CA TYR A 42 8.20 2.69 -6.51
C TYR A 42 7.93 1.97 -7.85
N PRO A 43 6.93 1.07 -7.93
CA PRO A 43 6.21 0.40 -6.84
C PRO A 43 6.84 -0.96 -6.48
N LYS A 44 7.50 -1.60 -7.45
CA LYS A 44 7.90 -3.03 -7.35
C LYS A 44 8.97 -3.28 -6.31
N GLN A 45 9.95 -2.38 -6.18
CA GLN A 45 11.07 -2.59 -5.26
C GLN A 45 10.61 -2.37 -3.81
N LEU A 46 9.73 -1.40 -3.57
CA LEU A 46 9.10 -1.19 -2.27
C LEU A 46 8.29 -2.39 -1.80
N LEU A 47 7.53 -3.04 -2.69
CA LEU A 47 6.74 -4.24 -2.36
C LEU A 47 7.60 -5.47 -2.03
N LYS A 48 8.89 -5.48 -2.37
CA LYS A 48 9.83 -6.54 -1.95
C LYS A 48 10.34 -6.34 -0.52
N VAL A 49 10.21 -5.13 0.02
CA VAL A 49 10.70 -4.80 1.36
C VAL A 49 9.86 -5.52 2.40
N ARG A 50 10.52 -6.28 3.29
CA ARG A 50 9.82 -7.07 4.31
C ARG A 50 8.97 -6.17 5.21
N GLY A 51 7.67 -6.46 5.29
CA GLY A 51 6.72 -5.70 6.10
C GLY A 51 6.16 -4.46 5.39
N PHE A 52 6.66 -4.12 4.20
CA PHE A 52 6.09 -3.10 3.35
C PHE A 52 4.99 -3.74 2.47
N GLY A 53 3.73 -3.52 2.85
CA GLY A 53 2.58 -4.07 2.16
C GLY A 53 1.82 -3.05 1.32
N PHE A 54 0.77 -3.52 0.64
CA PHE A 54 -0.12 -2.68 -0.17
C PHE A 54 -0.72 -1.50 0.59
N LEU A 55 -1.05 -1.65 1.88
CA LEU A 55 -1.59 -0.55 2.69
C LEU A 55 -0.56 0.57 2.89
N SER A 56 0.71 0.22 3.11
CA SER A 56 1.80 1.19 3.20
C SER A 56 2.02 1.89 1.86
N LEU A 57 1.95 1.13 0.76
CA LEU A 57 2.06 1.65 -0.59
C LEU A 57 0.92 2.64 -0.91
N ARG A 58 -0.34 2.29 -0.61
CA ARG A 58 -1.50 3.19 -0.79
C ARG A 58 -1.41 4.46 0.05
N ARG A 59 -0.89 4.39 1.29
CA ARG A 59 -0.68 5.59 2.11
C ARG A 59 0.36 6.53 1.53
N LEU A 60 1.47 5.99 1.02
CA LEU A 60 2.48 6.79 0.33
C LEU A 60 1.93 7.38 -0.96
N GLU A 61 1.16 6.61 -1.71
CA GLU A 61 0.47 7.11 -2.90
C GLU A 61 -0.38 8.34 -2.59
N LEU A 62 -1.27 8.26 -1.61
CA LEU A 62 -2.16 9.37 -1.23
C LEU A 62 -1.41 10.64 -0.82
N GLU A 63 -0.24 10.51 -0.18
CA GLU A 63 0.51 11.65 0.34
C GLU A 63 1.53 12.21 -0.67
N LEU A 64 2.19 11.33 -1.44
CA LEU A 64 3.32 11.69 -2.30
C LEU A 64 2.95 11.84 -3.77
N PHE A 65 1.82 11.26 -4.20
CA PHE A 65 1.40 11.21 -5.59
C PHE A 65 -0.02 11.76 -5.72
N LYS A 66 -0.22 12.70 -6.66
CA LYS A 66 -1.56 13.25 -6.93
C LYS A 66 -2.46 12.22 -7.63
N GLU A 67 -1.86 11.37 -8.48
CA GLU A 67 -2.55 10.32 -9.23
C GLU A 67 -1.70 9.04 -9.14
N PRO A 68 -2.16 8.01 -8.41
CA PRO A 68 -1.41 6.76 -8.30
C PRO A 68 -1.54 5.90 -9.56
N ASP A 69 -0.44 5.71 -10.28
CA ASP A 69 -0.37 4.88 -11.50
C ASP A 69 -0.34 3.37 -11.24
N PHE A 70 -0.14 2.94 -9.99
CA PHE A 70 -0.05 1.51 -9.69
C PHE A 70 -1.42 0.92 -9.35
N THR A 71 -1.94 0.13 -10.28
CA THR A 71 -3.03 -0.79 -10.03
C THR A 71 -2.43 -2.18 -9.82
N PRO A 72 -2.51 -2.77 -8.61
CA PRO A 72 -2.21 -4.18 -8.48
C PRO A 72 -3.09 -4.97 -9.44
N TYR A 73 -2.50 -6.02 -10.03
CA TYR A 73 -3.32 -7.07 -10.63
C TYR A 73 -4.28 -7.58 -9.55
N GLN A 74 -5.54 -7.19 -9.65
CA GLN A 74 -6.61 -7.79 -8.88
C GLN A 74 -6.72 -9.22 -9.44
N PRO A 75 -6.37 -10.30 -8.70
CA PRO A 75 -6.97 -11.57 -9.03
C PRO A 75 -8.46 -11.26 -9.01
N ARG A 76 -9.15 -11.44 -10.15
CA ARG A 76 -10.60 -11.26 -10.21
C ARG A 76 -11.11 -11.94 -8.95
N HIS A 77 -11.70 -11.17 -8.03
CA HIS A 77 -12.57 -11.81 -7.06
C HIS A 77 -13.48 -12.63 -7.94
N ILE A 78 -13.33 -13.95 -7.88
CA ILE A 78 -14.40 -14.82 -8.31
C ILE A 78 -15.46 -14.42 -7.29
N VAL A 79 -16.26 -13.42 -7.65
CA VAL A 79 -17.64 -13.39 -7.24
C VAL A 79 -18.08 -14.75 -7.72
N ARG A 80 -18.03 -15.75 -6.82
CA ARG A 80 -18.94 -16.86 -6.95
C ARG A 80 -20.23 -16.09 -7.03
N GLU A 81 -20.79 -16.01 -8.24
CA GLU A 81 -22.20 -15.79 -8.39
C GLU A 81 -22.78 -16.86 -7.47
N GLU A 82 -23.05 -16.47 -6.21
CA GLU A 82 -24.01 -17.16 -5.41
C GLU A 82 -25.22 -17.05 -6.30
N LYS A 83 -25.43 -18.10 -7.11
CA LYS A 83 -26.70 -18.39 -7.71
C LYS A 83 -27.60 -18.39 -6.50
N ILE A 84 -28.24 -17.25 -6.26
CA ILE A 84 -29.23 -17.07 -5.21
C ILE A 84 -30.19 -18.21 -5.49
N SER A 85 -30.08 -19.28 -4.70
CA SER A 85 -30.93 -20.44 -4.88
C SER A 85 -32.36 -19.90 -4.81
N PRO A 86 -33.25 -20.26 -5.74
CA PRO A 86 -34.60 -19.69 -5.81
C PRO A 86 -35.40 -19.82 -4.50
N ALA A 87 -34.92 -20.61 -3.54
CA ALA A 87 -35.48 -20.77 -2.20
C ALA A 87 -35.51 -19.48 -1.35
N THR A 88 -34.61 -18.50 -1.53
CA THR A 88 -34.60 -17.30 -0.67
C THR A 88 -35.57 -16.20 -1.09
N LYS A 89 -36.21 -16.31 -2.26
CA LYS A 89 -37.17 -15.29 -2.76
C LYS A 89 -38.49 -15.26 -1.99
N ASN A 90 -38.78 -16.27 -1.17
CA ASN A 90 -40.05 -16.39 -0.44
C ASN A 90 -40.08 -15.73 0.94
N TYR A 91 -38.94 -15.27 1.48
CA TYR A 91 -38.92 -14.63 2.80
C TYR A 91 -39.33 -13.15 2.78
N SER A 92 -39.42 -12.52 1.61
CA SER A 92 -39.78 -11.11 1.46
C SER A 92 -41.30 -10.84 1.37
N LYS A 93 -42.14 -11.89 1.35
CA LYS A 93 -43.59 -11.77 1.09
C LYS A 93 -44.47 -12.05 2.32
N ALA A 94 -43.91 -12.05 3.52
CA ALA A 94 -44.62 -12.36 4.77
C ALA A 94 -44.80 -11.15 5.72
N ILE A 95 -44.65 -9.92 5.21
CA ILE A 95 -44.81 -8.68 6.01
C ILE A 95 -45.79 -7.69 5.33
N GLU A 96 -46.84 -8.20 4.68
CA GLU A 96 -48.02 -7.39 4.32
C GLU A 96 -49.28 -8.02 4.92
#